data_AF-A0A218P5V5-F1
#
_entry.id   AF-A0A218P5V5-F1
#
_cell.length_a   1.000
_cell.length_b   1.000
_cell.length_c   1.000
_cell.angle_alpha   90.00
_cell.angle_beta   90.00
_cell.angle_gamma   90.00
#
_symmetry.space_group_name_H-M   'P 1'
#
loop_
_entity.id
_entity.type
_entity.pdbx_description
1 polymer ?
#
loop_
_entity_poly.entity_id
_entity_poly.type
_entity_poly.pdbx_seq_one_letter_code
_entity_poly.pdbx_strand_id
1 'polypeptide(L)'
;MKRLAALIVFLVFTLTPFAEACMSPADAYAVEVVLNKPGVVYRPYPAFNALHNAVIENGTFVFRSHYDRRLYVVLWNASDGPHIRIQIPVKWESETALSAHLNVSLFLLNEGIEKLKRTGWKVRDNTTFEKGGIRITLSPVKGSECTSDADCATGGCSGEMCAPREKASGIMTPCVYRPWYTCLAMTSCGCVNGVCTWKPNPAFESCLKEHGVDPSSVIKAGRFELSVEGANVSDEEVKASVEEFLGAFGVSCSNSFNLTKTSVTKPVPVVEPSKVNASEAMKTELEWLISVGALKIDEEDIEEIARVSEWGNAGWNSHVGWYETKNGTYSWIPYDKSLNPKLVKCFTNVIPEYKLPNGTAYVGPTMTKPSPSSSSATSGDSSGESICGPALIVGLSLVALLWRR
;
A
#
# COMPACT_ATOMS: atom_id res chain seq x y z
N MET A 1 -41.50 -22.76 -19.34
CA MET A 1 -40.62 -21.72 -19.95
C MET A 1 -40.03 -20.75 -18.94
N LYS A 2 -40.82 -20.06 -18.09
CA LYS A 2 -40.28 -19.09 -17.09
C LYS A 2 -39.31 -19.69 -16.06
N ARG A 3 -39.51 -20.96 -15.65
CA ARG A 3 -38.58 -21.68 -14.73
C ARG A 3 -37.29 -22.15 -15.41
N LEU A 4 -37.29 -22.34 -16.73
CA LEU A 4 -36.10 -22.72 -17.50
C LEU A 4 -35.20 -21.49 -17.75
N ALA A 5 -35.81 -20.32 -18.00
CA ALA A 5 -35.09 -19.05 -18.15
C ALA A 5 -34.39 -18.61 -16.85
N ALA A 6 -35.03 -18.80 -15.69
CA ALA A 6 -34.43 -18.48 -14.40
C ALA A 6 -33.21 -19.37 -14.08
N LEU A 7 -33.24 -20.64 -14.50
CA LEU A 7 -32.15 -21.59 -14.29
C LEU A 7 -30.96 -21.30 -15.22
N ILE A 8 -31.21 -20.83 -16.44
CA ILE A 8 -30.17 -20.37 -17.38
C ILE A 8 -29.51 -19.08 -16.87
N VAL A 9 -30.27 -18.12 -16.33
CA VAL A 9 -29.69 -16.89 -15.74
C VAL A 9 -28.81 -17.21 -14.52
N PHE A 10 -29.23 -18.16 -13.68
CA PHE A 10 -28.43 -18.58 -12.51
C PHE A 10 -27.16 -19.36 -12.93
N LEU A 11 -27.25 -20.20 -13.97
CA LEU A 11 -26.11 -20.96 -14.49
C LEU A 11 -25.09 -20.07 -15.23
N VAL A 12 -25.54 -18.97 -15.86
CA VAL A 12 -24.66 -17.95 -16.47
C VAL A 12 -23.92 -17.15 -15.40
N PHE A 13 -24.49 -16.96 -14.20
CA PHE A 13 -23.80 -16.31 -13.07
C PHE A 13 -22.81 -17.22 -12.34
N THR A 14 -22.96 -18.54 -12.40
CA THR A 14 -22.02 -19.48 -11.76
C THR A 14 -20.90 -19.98 -12.68
N LEU A 15 -20.97 -19.68 -13.99
CA LEU A 15 -19.98 -20.10 -14.98
C LEU A 15 -19.10 -18.96 -15.51
N THR A 16 -19.20 -17.74 -14.96
CA THR A 16 -18.14 -16.76 -15.17
C THR A 16 -16.99 -17.07 -14.23
N PRO A 17 -15.84 -17.59 -14.70
CA PRO A 17 -14.63 -17.43 -13.93
C PRO A 17 -14.43 -15.92 -13.85
N PHE A 18 -14.69 -15.33 -12.68
CA PHE A 18 -13.97 -14.13 -12.30
C PHE A 18 -12.51 -14.60 -12.21
N ALA A 19 -11.82 -14.63 -13.35
CA ALA A 19 -10.37 -14.58 -13.35
C ALA A 19 -10.04 -13.38 -12.47
N GLU A 20 -9.36 -13.63 -11.35
CA GLU A 20 -9.18 -12.68 -10.27
C GLU A 20 -8.37 -11.48 -10.77
N ALA A 21 -9.05 -10.51 -11.36
CA ALA A 21 -8.47 -9.28 -11.82
C ALA A 21 -8.29 -8.32 -10.64
N CYS A 22 -7.43 -8.70 -9.70
CA CYS A 22 -7.17 -7.94 -8.48
C CYS A 22 -5.76 -7.38 -8.46
N MET A 23 -5.63 -6.21 -7.85
CA MET A 23 -4.34 -5.56 -7.64
C MET A 23 -3.52 -6.37 -6.63
N SER A 24 -2.26 -6.63 -6.96
CA SER A 24 -1.30 -7.21 -6.04
C SER A 24 -0.42 -6.11 -5.44
N PRO A 25 -0.11 -6.15 -4.13
CA PRO A 25 0.91 -5.28 -3.55
C PRO A 25 2.27 -5.34 -4.26
N ALA A 26 2.56 -6.46 -4.94
CA ALA A 26 3.78 -6.62 -5.72
C ALA A 26 3.79 -5.78 -7.02
N ASP A 27 2.64 -5.30 -7.49
CA ASP A 27 2.53 -4.46 -8.69
C ASP A 27 3.29 -3.12 -8.52
N ALA A 28 3.36 -2.60 -7.28
CA ALA A 28 4.16 -1.41 -6.95
C ALA A 28 5.67 -1.58 -7.22
N TYR A 29 6.13 -2.82 -7.35
CA TYR A 29 7.54 -3.18 -7.55
C TYR A 29 7.77 -3.91 -8.88
N ALA A 30 6.86 -3.73 -9.83
CA ALA A 30 6.92 -4.30 -11.15
C ALA A 30 6.63 -3.24 -12.23
N VAL A 31 7.05 -3.55 -13.44
CA VAL A 31 6.59 -2.88 -14.67
C VAL A 31 6.09 -3.95 -15.63
N GLU A 32 4.96 -3.71 -16.26
CA GLU A 32 4.30 -4.63 -17.19
C GLU A 32 3.93 -3.89 -18.46
N VAL A 33 4.24 -4.48 -19.61
CA VAL A 33 3.91 -3.93 -20.93
C VAL A 33 3.12 -4.96 -21.71
N VAL A 34 1.97 -4.53 -22.23
CA VAL A 34 1.12 -5.30 -23.16
C VAL A 34 1.45 -4.89 -24.58
N LEU A 35 2.06 -5.79 -25.35
CA LEU A 35 2.54 -5.54 -26.71
C LEU A 35 1.40 -5.59 -27.75
N ASN A 36 0.41 -4.71 -27.60
CA ASN A 36 -0.85 -4.71 -28.35
C ASN A 36 -0.90 -3.71 -29.54
N LYS A 37 0.17 -2.96 -29.82
CA LYS A 37 0.24 -2.07 -30.98
C LYS A 37 0.16 -2.90 -32.29
N PRO A 38 -0.72 -2.52 -33.24
CA PRO A 38 -0.77 -3.18 -34.55
C PRO A 38 0.59 -3.18 -35.25
N GLY A 39 1.02 -4.34 -35.74
CA GLY A 39 2.33 -4.51 -36.40
C GLY A 39 3.39 -5.14 -35.50
N VAL A 40 3.22 -5.11 -34.17
CA VAL A 40 4.08 -5.85 -33.24
C VAL A 40 3.80 -7.35 -33.36
N VAL A 41 4.85 -8.14 -33.50
CA VAL A 41 4.74 -9.60 -33.67
C VAL A 41 5.58 -10.30 -32.61
N TYR A 42 4.92 -10.98 -31.68
CA TYR A 42 5.54 -11.88 -30.71
C TYR A 42 5.38 -13.34 -31.15
N ARG A 43 6.50 -14.03 -31.36
CA ARG A 43 6.59 -15.43 -31.77
C ARG A 43 7.69 -16.13 -30.96
N PRO A 44 7.42 -16.55 -29.71
CA PRO A 44 8.43 -17.18 -28.87
C PRO A 44 8.95 -18.47 -29.51
N TYR A 45 8.13 -19.17 -30.29
CA TYR A 45 8.53 -20.35 -31.04
C TYR A 45 8.88 -20.00 -32.51
N PRO A 46 9.92 -20.62 -33.09
CA PRO A 46 10.69 -21.75 -32.56
C PRO A 46 11.86 -21.36 -31.64
N ALA A 47 12.16 -20.07 -31.46
CA ALA A 47 13.34 -19.60 -30.71
C ALA A 47 13.45 -20.23 -29.31
N PHE A 48 12.34 -20.27 -28.57
CA PHE A 48 12.29 -20.78 -27.20
C PHE A 48 12.28 -22.31 -27.10
N ASN A 49 12.35 -23.06 -28.21
CA ASN A 49 12.56 -24.52 -28.17
C ASN A 49 13.90 -24.88 -27.51
N ALA A 50 14.87 -23.97 -27.55
CA ALA A 50 16.20 -24.14 -26.98
C ALA A 50 16.48 -23.10 -25.88
N LEU A 51 15.44 -22.68 -25.15
CA LEU A 51 15.55 -21.75 -24.02
C LEU A 51 16.07 -22.49 -22.77
N HIS A 52 17.14 -21.95 -22.19
CA HIS A 52 17.73 -22.44 -20.93
C HIS A 52 17.56 -21.42 -19.81
N ASN A 53 17.74 -21.86 -18.56
CA ASN A 53 17.63 -21.04 -17.35
C ASN A 53 16.28 -20.32 -17.16
N ALA A 54 15.21 -20.90 -17.69
CA ALA A 54 13.83 -20.43 -17.54
C ALA A 54 12.94 -21.52 -16.95
N VAL A 55 11.93 -21.11 -16.20
CA VAL A 55 10.79 -21.93 -15.80
C VAL A 55 9.68 -21.72 -16.83
N ILE A 56 9.07 -22.80 -17.31
CA ILE A 56 8.02 -22.75 -18.33
C ILE A 56 6.78 -23.45 -17.77
N GLU A 57 5.72 -22.69 -17.53
CA GLU A 57 4.46 -23.19 -16.99
C GLU A 57 3.28 -22.63 -17.78
N ASN A 58 2.45 -23.51 -18.36
CA ASN A 58 1.25 -23.11 -19.12
C ASN A 58 1.50 -22.04 -20.21
N GLY A 59 2.64 -22.11 -20.90
CA GLY A 59 3.02 -21.13 -21.93
C GLY A 59 3.50 -19.78 -21.37
N THR A 60 3.67 -19.68 -20.05
CA THR A 60 4.35 -18.57 -19.37
C THR A 60 5.82 -18.91 -19.19
N PHE A 61 6.71 -17.99 -19.56
CA PHE A 61 8.15 -18.12 -19.42
C PHE A 61 8.61 -17.20 -18.29
N VAL A 62 9.34 -17.75 -17.31
CA VAL A 62 9.87 -16.98 -16.19
C VAL A 62 11.37 -17.19 -16.08
N PHE A 63 12.15 -16.12 -16.11
CA PHE A 63 13.60 -16.18 -16.04
C PHE A 63 14.20 -14.95 -15.37
N ARG A 64 15.48 -15.01 -14.99
CA ARG A 64 16.18 -13.86 -14.42
C ARG A 64 16.48 -12.82 -15.51
N SER A 65 16.26 -11.56 -15.19
CA SER A 65 16.51 -10.44 -16.10
C SER A 65 17.98 -10.39 -16.56
N HIS A 66 18.16 -10.03 -17.83
CA HIS A 66 19.45 -9.77 -18.46
C HIS A 66 20.06 -8.44 -17.99
N TYR A 67 19.23 -7.49 -17.54
CA TYR A 67 19.67 -6.22 -16.97
C TYR A 67 20.24 -6.38 -15.54
N ASP A 68 19.48 -7.00 -14.64
CA ASP A 68 19.92 -7.26 -13.26
C ASP A 68 19.38 -8.61 -12.78
N ARG A 69 20.30 -9.53 -12.43
CA ARG A 69 19.99 -10.91 -12.00
C ARG A 69 19.09 -11.02 -10.76
N ARG A 70 18.91 -9.92 -10.01
CA ARG A 70 18.04 -9.84 -8.84
C ARG A 70 16.57 -9.63 -9.23
N LEU A 71 16.31 -9.24 -10.48
CA LEU A 71 14.98 -9.12 -11.06
C LEU A 71 14.62 -10.40 -11.82
N TYR A 72 13.33 -10.60 -12.06
CA TYR A 72 12.85 -11.62 -12.99
C TYR A 72 11.89 -11.04 -14.01
N VAL A 73 11.82 -11.74 -15.14
CA VAL A 73 10.97 -11.45 -16.29
C VAL A 73 9.92 -12.54 -16.38
N VAL A 74 8.67 -12.16 -16.60
CA VAL A 74 7.54 -13.04 -16.88
C VAL A 74 7.02 -12.68 -18.27
N LEU A 75 6.96 -13.66 -19.16
CA LEU A 75 6.39 -13.52 -20.50
C LEU A 75 5.20 -14.45 -20.65
N TRP A 76 4.05 -13.93 -21.06
CA TRP A 76 2.87 -14.74 -21.34
C TRP A 76 2.04 -14.12 -22.46
N ASN A 77 1.07 -14.86 -22.96
CA ASN A 77 0.10 -14.37 -23.92
C ASN A 77 -1.29 -14.38 -23.27
N ALA A 78 -2.00 -13.26 -23.35
CA ALA A 78 -3.34 -13.09 -22.83
C ALA A 78 -4.32 -12.69 -23.95
N SER A 79 -5.57 -12.43 -23.61
CA SER A 79 -6.61 -12.06 -24.58
C SER A 79 -6.39 -10.69 -25.23
N ASP A 80 -5.68 -9.80 -24.56
CA ASP A 80 -5.35 -8.42 -24.92
C ASP A 80 -3.96 -8.27 -25.55
N GLY A 81 -3.18 -9.36 -25.61
CA GLY A 81 -1.91 -9.44 -26.32
C GLY A 81 -0.83 -10.19 -25.55
N PRO A 82 0.42 -10.15 -26.04
CA PRO A 82 1.58 -10.61 -25.31
C PRO A 82 1.96 -9.64 -24.19
N HIS A 83 2.27 -10.17 -23.03
CA HIS A 83 2.74 -9.38 -21.89
C HIS A 83 4.20 -9.68 -21.60
N ILE A 84 4.93 -8.63 -21.25
CA ILE A 84 6.23 -8.71 -20.59
C ILE A 84 6.14 -7.98 -19.27
N ARG A 85 6.45 -8.68 -18.17
CA ARG A 85 6.52 -8.12 -16.83
C ARG A 85 7.91 -8.29 -16.26
N ILE A 86 8.49 -7.21 -15.77
CA ILE A 86 9.75 -7.23 -15.02
C ILE A 86 9.42 -6.87 -13.59
N GLN A 87 9.85 -7.69 -12.64
CA GLN A 87 9.49 -7.53 -11.25
C GLN A 87 10.69 -7.66 -10.32
N ILE A 88 10.75 -6.74 -9.35
CA ILE A 88 11.60 -6.88 -8.17
C ILE A 88 10.94 -7.94 -7.26
N PRO A 89 11.64 -9.03 -6.91
CA PRO A 89 11.13 -9.99 -5.94
C PRO A 89 10.77 -9.28 -4.63
N VAL A 90 9.65 -9.68 -4.03
CA VAL A 90 9.20 -9.16 -2.74
C VAL A 90 9.18 -10.29 -1.73
N LYS A 91 9.51 -9.95 -0.49
CA LYS A 91 9.42 -10.85 0.66
C LYS A 91 8.43 -10.27 1.66
N TRP A 92 7.73 -11.15 2.36
CA TRP A 92 6.88 -10.74 3.47
C TRP A 92 7.76 -10.46 4.68
N GLU A 93 7.75 -9.22 5.16
CA GLU A 93 8.37 -8.83 6.43
C GLU A 93 7.27 -8.46 7.43
N SER A 94 7.42 -8.94 8.65
CA SER A 94 6.55 -8.54 9.76
C SER A 94 7.11 -7.29 10.40
N GLU A 95 6.33 -6.22 10.38
CA GLU A 95 6.59 -5.02 11.14
C GLU A 95 5.63 -4.93 12.32
N THR A 96 6.10 -4.32 13.42
CA THR A 96 5.23 -4.01 14.55
C THR A 96 4.56 -2.67 14.27
N ALA A 97 3.25 -2.70 14.04
CA ALA A 97 2.43 -1.50 14.04
C ALA A 97 1.82 -1.30 15.43
N LEU A 98 1.87 -0.07 15.90
CA LEU A 98 1.19 0.38 17.10
C LEU A 98 -0.09 1.10 16.68
N SER A 99 -1.21 0.75 17.32
CA SER A 99 -2.45 1.51 17.17
C SER A 99 -3.07 1.84 18.52
N ALA A 100 -3.76 2.98 18.57
CA ALA A 100 -4.57 3.35 19.72
C ALA A 100 -5.77 4.19 19.30
N HIS A 101 -6.86 4.04 20.04
CA HIS A 101 -8.06 4.84 19.88
C HIS A 101 -8.42 5.45 21.23
N LEU A 102 -8.74 6.74 21.23
CA LEU A 102 -9.17 7.44 22.44
C LEU A 102 -10.18 8.53 22.10
N ASN A 103 -11.17 8.70 22.97
CA ASN A 103 -12.15 9.78 22.83
C ASN A 103 -11.61 11.02 23.53
N VAL A 104 -11.53 12.12 22.80
CA VAL A 104 -11.04 13.41 23.28
C VAL A 104 -12.00 14.52 22.97
N SER A 105 -12.12 15.43 23.92
CA SER A 105 -12.80 16.71 23.73
C SER A 105 -11.75 17.72 23.30
N LEU A 106 -11.70 18.04 22.01
CA LEU A 106 -10.70 18.93 21.42
C LEU A 106 -11.37 20.13 20.74
N PHE A 107 -10.69 21.25 20.83
CA PHE A 107 -10.93 22.41 19.98
C PHE A 107 -9.78 22.55 19.00
N LEU A 108 -10.10 22.40 17.71
CA LEU A 108 -9.12 22.61 16.64
C LEU A 108 -8.95 24.11 16.39
N LEU A 109 -8.19 24.74 17.27
CA LEU A 109 -7.79 26.13 17.14
C LEU A 109 -6.66 26.26 16.14
N ASN A 110 -6.71 27.29 15.28
CA ASN A 110 -5.64 27.58 14.33
C ASN A 110 -4.29 27.76 15.03
N GLU A 111 -4.28 28.37 16.22
CA GLU A 111 -3.06 28.51 17.05
C GLU A 111 -2.42 27.15 17.38
N GLY A 112 -3.24 26.14 17.73
CA GLY A 112 -2.77 24.79 18.02
C GLY A 112 -2.22 24.09 16.78
N ILE A 113 -2.86 24.24 15.62
CA ILE A 113 -2.39 23.70 14.34
C ILE A 113 -1.04 24.33 13.95
N GLU A 114 -0.90 25.65 14.09
CA GLU A 114 0.36 26.35 13.80
C GLU A 114 1.47 25.96 14.80
N LYS A 115 1.12 25.72 16.08
CA LYS A 115 2.06 25.16 17.07
C LYS A 115 2.56 23.78 16.64
N LEU A 116 1.69 22.88 16.17
CA LEU A 116 2.08 21.56 15.67
C LEU A 116 3.00 21.63 14.44
N LYS A 117 2.70 22.52 13.49
CA LYS A 117 3.58 22.73 12.32
C LYS A 117 4.98 23.16 12.75
N ARG A 118 5.09 24.07 13.72
CA ARG A 118 6.39 24.53 14.26
C ARG A 118 7.16 23.41 14.98
N THR A 119 6.47 22.44 15.56
CA THR A 119 7.11 21.26 16.19
C THR A 119 7.37 20.11 15.21
N GLY A 120 7.15 20.33 13.91
CA GLY A 120 7.54 19.39 12.85
C GLY A 120 6.44 18.42 12.39
N TRP A 121 5.19 18.63 12.79
CA TRP A 121 4.07 17.87 12.25
C TRP A 121 3.72 18.31 10.82
N LYS A 122 3.56 17.33 9.94
CA LYS A 122 2.98 17.52 8.62
C LYS A 122 1.46 17.42 8.73
N VAL A 123 0.77 18.46 8.29
CA VAL A 123 -0.70 18.52 8.30
C VAL A 123 -1.18 18.20 6.89
N ARG A 124 -1.83 17.03 6.70
CA ARG A 124 -2.37 16.65 5.38
C ARG A 124 -3.70 17.34 5.10
N ASP A 125 -4.53 17.42 6.14
CA ASP A 125 -5.84 18.05 6.15
C ASP A 125 -6.12 18.55 7.59
N ASN A 126 -7.31 19.10 7.86
CA ASN A 126 -7.64 19.67 9.17
C ASN A 126 -7.75 18.63 10.31
N THR A 127 -7.67 17.34 10.00
CA THR A 127 -7.91 16.21 10.92
C THR A 127 -6.79 15.18 10.94
N THR A 128 -5.86 15.21 9.98
CA THR A 128 -4.79 14.21 9.80
C THR A 128 -3.40 14.84 9.93
N PHE A 129 -2.62 14.33 10.88
CA PHE A 129 -1.32 14.86 11.29
C PHE A 129 -0.26 13.75 11.28
N GLU A 130 0.93 14.02 10.74
CA GLU A 130 2.03 13.05 10.64
C GLU A 130 3.36 13.58 11.15
N LYS A 131 4.08 12.79 11.95
CA LYS A 131 5.44 13.10 12.43
C LYS A 131 6.19 11.81 12.74
N GLY A 132 7.40 11.65 12.21
CA GLY A 132 8.31 10.56 12.62
C GLY A 132 7.74 9.14 12.53
N GLY A 133 6.96 8.81 11.50
CA GLY A 133 6.33 7.48 11.36
C GLY A 133 5.04 7.28 12.17
N ILE A 134 4.57 8.34 12.86
CA ILE A 134 3.31 8.38 13.59
C ILE A 134 2.30 9.20 12.81
N ARG A 135 1.09 8.67 12.68
CA ARG A 135 -0.09 9.35 12.15
C ARG A 135 -1.15 9.47 13.23
N ILE A 136 -1.68 10.67 13.41
CA ILE A 136 -2.84 10.95 14.25
C ILE A 136 -3.97 11.43 13.36
N THR A 137 -5.13 10.78 13.47
CA THR A 137 -6.34 11.12 12.73
C THR A 137 -7.46 11.42 13.72
N LEU A 138 -8.17 12.53 13.50
CA LEU A 138 -9.32 12.94 14.29
C LEU A 138 -10.63 12.73 13.53
N SER A 139 -11.47 11.84 14.04
CA SER A 139 -12.82 11.62 13.52
C SER A 139 -13.83 12.31 14.43
N PRO A 140 -14.59 13.32 13.95
CA PRO A 140 -15.58 13.99 14.78
C PRO A 140 -16.67 12.99 15.19
N VAL A 141 -16.88 12.85 16.50
CA VAL A 141 -17.97 12.06 17.06
C VAL A 141 -19.19 12.97 17.08
N LYS A 142 -20.15 12.67 16.21
CA LYS A 142 -21.37 13.47 16.08
C LYS A 142 -22.13 13.49 17.41
N GLY A 143 -22.22 14.67 18.02
CA GLY A 143 -23.12 14.91 19.15
C GLY A 143 -24.59 14.79 18.72
N SER A 144 -25.48 14.69 19.70
CA SER A 144 -26.92 14.52 19.48
C SER A 144 -27.74 15.78 19.78
N GLU A 145 -27.09 16.91 20.10
CA GLU A 145 -27.79 18.16 20.46
C GLU A 145 -28.30 18.92 19.22
N CYS A 146 -27.60 18.83 18.10
CA CYS A 146 -27.92 19.61 16.90
C CYS A 146 -27.44 18.94 15.60
N THR A 147 -28.04 19.38 14.49
CA THR A 147 -27.61 19.06 13.12
C THR A 147 -27.25 20.30 12.31
N SER A 148 -27.80 21.45 12.70
CA SER A 148 -27.54 22.76 12.10
C SER A 148 -27.53 23.85 13.17
N ASP A 149 -27.02 25.05 12.84
CA ASP A 149 -27.07 26.21 13.73
C ASP A 149 -28.50 26.58 14.14
N ALA A 150 -29.48 26.25 13.29
CA ALA A 150 -30.89 26.45 13.60
C ALA A 150 -31.41 25.52 14.70
N ASP A 151 -30.64 24.55 15.19
CA ASP A 151 -31.06 23.72 16.32
C ASP A 151 -30.57 24.31 17.66
N CYS A 152 -29.79 25.39 17.62
CA CYS A 152 -29.20 26.04 18.79
C CYS A 152 -29.81 27.41 19.04
N ALA A 153 -29.86 27.83 20.30
CA ALA A 153 -30.29 29.16 20.69
C ALA A 153 -29.59 29.63 21.97
N THR A 154 -29.55 30.95 22.13
CA THR A 154 -29.06 31.62 23.33
C THR A 154 -30.11 31.54 24.44
N GLY A 155 -29.68 31.26 25.66
CA GLY A 155 -30.50 31.19 26.86
C GLY A 155 -29.74 31.71 28.08
N GLY A 156 -30.34 31.58 29.27
CA GLY A 156 -29.82 32.22 30.49
C GLY A 156 -30.29 33.67 30.62
N CYS A 157 -30.24 34.20 31.84
CA CYS A 157 -30.81 35.50 32.15
C CYS A 157 -30.07 36.67 31.47
N SER A 158 -28.78 36.50 31.16
CA SER A 158 -27.97 37.48 30.41
C SER A 158 -27.66 37.04 28.98
N GLY A 159 -28.30 35.97 28.48
CA GLY A 159 -28.00 35.40 27.17
C GLY A 159 -26.64 34.70 27.10
N GLU A 160 -26.10 34.27 28.24
CA GLU A 160 -24.75 33.74 28.38
C GLU A 160 -24.61 32.25 28.00
N MET A 161 -25.73 31.54 27.86
CA MET A 161 -25.75 30.11 27.59
C MET A 161 -26.06 29.84 26.12
N CYS A 162 -25.28 28.98 25.46
CA CYS A 162 -25.66 28.39 24.18
C CYS A 162 -26.10 26.93 24.39
N ALA A 163 -27.32 26.62 23.94
CA ALA A 163 -27.97 25.34 24.20
C ALA A 163 -28.89 24.92 23.05
N PRO A 164 -29.37 23.66 23.03
CA PRO A 164 -30.44 23.24 22.12
C PRO A 164 -31.62 24.18 22.23
N ARG A 165 -32.18 24.58 21.08
CA ARG A 165 -33.22 25.60 20.97
C ARG A 165 -34.42 25.32 21.86
N GLU A 166 -34.85 24.06 21.92
CA GLU A 166 -35.97 23.60 22.73
C GLU A 166 -35.74 23.78 24.24
N LYS A 167 -34.48 23.81 24.68
CA LYS A 167 -34.10 23.93 26.09
C LYS A 167 -33.69 25.35 26.46
N ALA A 168 -33.23 26.15 25.49
CA ALA A 168 -32.62 27.46 25.74
C ALA A 168 -33.54 28.43 26.52
N SER A 169 -34.83 28.47 26.19
CA SER A 169 -35.81 29.31 26.88
C SER A 169 -36.12 28.89 28.32
N GLY A 170 -35.86 27.63 28.66
CA GLY A 170 -36.06 27.08 30.01
C GLY A 170 -34.84 27.20 30.92
N ILE A 171 -33.69 27.66 30.40
CA ILE A 171 -32.46 27.81 31.20
C ILE A 171 -32.55 29.09 32.03
N MET A 172 -32.71 28.93 33.33
CA MET A 172 -32.64 30.02 34.31
C MET A 172 -31.29 30.00 35.02
N THR A 173 -30.45 30.98 34.73
CA THR A 173 -29.20 31.24 35.45
C THR A 173 -29.41 32.36 36.47
N PRO A 174 -28.53 32.51 37.49
CA PRO A 174 -28.51 33.71 38.30
C PRO A 174 -28.36 34.94 37.37
N CYS A 175 -29.24 35.93 37.51
CA CYS A 175 -29.23 37.18 36.72
C CYS A 175 -28.07 38.11 37.11
N VAL A 176 -26.84 37.57 37.09
CA VAL A 176 -25.61 38.24 37.44
C VAL A 176 -24.81 38.44 36.15
N TYR A 177 -24.75 39.69 35.72
CA TYR A 177 -23.93 40.08 34.58
C TYR A 177 -22.45 40.01 34.94
N ARG A 178 -21.64 39.34 34.11
CA ARG A 178 -20.18 39.32 34.26
C ARG A 178 -19.54 40.17 33.15
N PRO A 179 -18.47 40.93 33.44
CA PRO A 179 -17.82 41.78 32.45
C PRO A 179 -17.42 41.06 31.15
N TRP A 180 -17.02 39.79 31.23
CA TRP A 180 -16.62 39.00 30.06
C TRP A 180 -17.78 38.68 29.10
N TYR A 181 -19.05 38.83 29.52
CA TYR A 181 -20.19 38.57 28.64
C TYR A 181 -20.22 39.49 27.41
N THR A 182 -19.51 40.63 27.45
CA THR A 182 -19.27 41.48 26.26
C THR A 182 -18.62 40.72 25.11
N CYS A 183 -17.80 39.71 25.40
CA CYS A 183 -17.16 38.86 24.41
C CYS A 183 -18.17 38.06 23.57
N LEU A 184 -19.36 37.76 24.12
CA LEU A 184 -20.38 36.97 23.43
C LEU A 184 -20.91 37.65 22.15
N ALA A 185 -20.82 38.99 22.07
CA ALA A 185 -21.17 39.73 20.86
C ALA A 185 -20.19 39.46 19.69
N MET A 186 -19.01 38.91 19.97
CA MET A 186 -17.99 38.55 18.96
C MET A 186 -18.18 37.13 18.41
N THR A 187 -19.21 36.41 18.85
CA THR A 187 -19.49 35.04 18.43
C THR A 187 -20.99 34.84 18.19
N SER A 188 -21.36 33.64 17.75
CA SER A 188 -22.75 33.22 17.62
C SER A 188 -22.95 31.85 18.26
N CYS A 189 -24.13 31.64 18.83
CA CYS A 189 -24.55 30.32 19.30
C CYS A 189 -24.92 29.46 18.08
N GLY A 190 -24.31 28.29 17.94
CA GLY A 190 -24.53 27.42 16.79
C GLY A 190 -24.10 25.98 17.02
N CYS A 191 -24.19 25.18 15.97
CA CYS A 191 -23.91 23.75 16.04
C CYS A 191 -22.45 23.48 15.68
N VAL A 192 -21.69 22.93 16.62
CA VAL A 192 -20.30 22.52 16.41
C VAL A 192 -20.19 21.03 16.75
N ASN A 193 -19.94 20.20 15.73
CA ASN A 193 -19.83 18.74 15.86
C ASN A 193 -21.01 18.08 16.58
N GLY A 194 -22.23 18.56 16.34
CA GLY A 194 -23.46 18.03 16.94
C GLY A 194 -23.71 18.47 18.39
N VAL A 195 -22.98 19.48 18.88
CA VAL A 195 -23.16 20.11 20.18
C VAL A 195 -23.52 21.59 20.00
N CYS A 196 -24.50 22.10 20.74
CA CYS A 196 -24.83 23.52 20.74
C CYS A 196 -23.85 24.29 21.63
N THR A 197 -23.06 25.16 21.00
CA THR A 197 -22.04 25.95 21.68
C THR A 197 -21.76 27.29 20.99
N TRP A 198 -21.07 28.17 21.71
CA TRP A 198 -20.54 29.41 21.16
C TRP A 198 -19.47 29.10 20.11
N LYS A 199 -19.60 29.63 18.89
CA LYS A 199 -18.66 29.31 17.82
C LYS A 199 -17.26 29.88 18.11
N PRO A 200 -16.21 29.04 18.16
CA PRO A 200 -14.86 29.52 18.39
C PRO A 200 -14.42 30.44 17.25
N ASN A 201 -13.78 31.54 17.60
CA ASN A 201 -13.07 32.41 16.66
C ASN A 201 -11.99 33.23 17.40
N PRO A 202 -10.94 33.70 16.70
CA PRO A 202 -9.81 34.36 17.36
C PRO A 202 -10.17 35.60 18.19
N ALA A 203 -11.13 36.41 17.74
CA ALA A 203 -11.52 37.63 18.45
C ALA A 203 -12.26 37.30 19.75
N PHE A 204 -13.19 36.35 19.69
CA PHE A 204 -13.93 35.88 20.87
C PHE A 204 -12.99 35.25 21.90
N GLU A 205 -12.07 34.39 21.48
CA GLU A 205 -11.12 33.71 22.37
C GLU A 205 -10.13 34.68 23.02
N SER A 206 -9.62 35.68 22.27
CA SER A 206 -8.75 36.73 22.83
C SER A 206 -9.47 37.50 23.93
N CYS A 207 -10.72 37.90 23.67
CA CYS A 207 -11.53 38.63 24.63
C CYS A 207 -11.75 37.83 25.92
N LEU A 208 -12.05 36.52 25.83
CA LEU A 208 -12.17 35.67 27.02
C LEU A 208 -10.89 35.63 27.83
N LYS A 209 -9.73 35.42 27.17
CA LYS A 209 -8.41 35.39 27.81
C LYS A 209 -8.07 36.73 28.49
N GLU A 210 -8.36 37.86 27.85
CA GLU A 210 -8.16 39.21 28.40
C GLU A 210 -8.97 39.45 29.68
N HIS A 211 -10.16 38.84 29.78
CA HIS A 211 -10.99 38.85 30.97
C HIS A 211 -10.63 37.75 31.99
N GLY A 212 -9.54 37.00 31.78
CA GLY A 212 -9.12 35.91 32.67
C GLY A 212 -10.05 34.69 32.66
N VAL A 213 -10.83 34.52 31.58
CA VAL A 213 -11.73 33.38 31.38
C VAL A 213 -11.08 32.39 30.43
N ASP A 214 -11.00 31.12 30.85
CA ASP A 214 -10.55 30.03 29.97
C ASP A 214 -11.63 29.77 28.88
N PRO A 215 -11.30 29.90 27.58
CA PRO A 215 -12.23 29.60 26.50
C PRO A 215 -12.89 28.21 26.60
N SER A 216 -12.17 27.22 27.12
CA SER A 216 -12.69 25.85 27.30
C SER A 216 -13.84 25.74 28.32
N SER A 217 -14.00 26.75 29.19
CA SER A 217 -15.10 26.82 30.16
C SER A 217 -16.39 27.40 29.60
N VAL A 218 -16.32 28.08 28.44
CA VAL A 218 -17.44 28.78 27.79
C VAL A 218 -17.85 28.07 26.49
N ILE A 219 -16.86 27.66 25.72
CA ILE A 219 -17.02 26.91 24.49
C ILE A 219 -17.06 25.42 24.89
N LYS A 220 -17.97 24.64 24.31
CA LYS A 220 -18.07 23.18 24.52
C LYS A 220 -17.37 22.46 23.38
N ALA A 221 -16.40 21.62 23.71
CA ALA A 221 -15.61 20.91 22.71
C ALA A 221 -16.48 19.83 22.08
N GLY A 222 -16.47 19.78 20.75
CA GLY A 222 -16.89 18.58 20.04
C GLY A 222 -16.06 17.40 20.54
N ARG A 223 -16.68 16.22 20.60
CA ARG A 223 -15.94 14.99 20.84
C ARG A 223 -15.31 14.54 19.54
N PHE A 224 -14.08 14.07 19.62
CA PHE A 224 -13.35 13.43 18.53
C PHE A 224 -12.92 12.05 19.00
N GLU A 225 -12.98 11.09 18.10
CA GLU A 225 -12.24 9.85 18.20
C GLU A 225 -10.86 10.13 17.59
N LEU A 226 -9.84 10.06 18.43
CA LEU A 226 -8.45 10.18 18.03
C LEU A 226 -7.92 8.78 17.78
N SER A 227 -7.53 8.52 16.53
CA SER A 227 -6.85 7.30 16.09
C SER A 227 -5.37 7.57 15.92
N VAL A 228 -4.53 6.73 16.49
CA VAL A 228 -3.07 6.77 16.39
C VAL A 228 -2.60 5.54 15.64
N GLU A 229 -1.71 5.73 14.68
CA GLU A 229 -0.99 4.67 13.99
C GLU A 229 0.51 4.98 14.04
N GLY A 230 1.31 4.03 14.51
CA GLY A 230 2.77 4.13 14.53
C GLY A 230 3.39 2.94 13.81
N ALA A 231 4.25 3.20 12.82
CA ALA A 231 4.99 2.16 12.11
C ALA A 231 6.47 2.20 12.50
N ASN A 232 7.01 1.09 13.00
CA ASN A 232 8.42 0.97 13.43
C ASN A 232 8.84 2.01 14.50
N VAL A 233 7.92 2.39 15.39
CA VAL A 233 8.14 3.33 16.49
C VAL A 233 7.92 2.65 17.84
N SER A 234 8.60 3.15 18.86
CA SER A 234 8.47 2.65 20.24
C SER A 234 7.18 3.14 20.91
N ASP A 235 6.73 2.42 21.95
CA ASP A 235 5.55 2.81 22.74
C ASP A 235 5.76 4.20 23.37
N GLU A 236 6.99 4.50 23.78
CA GLU A 236 7.41 5.75 24.38
C GLU A 236 7.32 6.91 23.38
N GLU A 237 7.78 6.71 22.14
CA GLU A 237 7.68 7.71 21.08
C GLU A 237 6.22 8.01 20.72
N VAL A 238 5.37 6.97 20.66
CA VAL A 238 3.94 7.17 20.39
C VAL A 238 3.28 7.96 21.51
N LYS A 239 3.54 7.61 22.78
CA LYS A 239 3.01 8.33 23.94
C LYS A 239 3.45 9.79 23.96
N ALA A 240 4.75 10.04 23.80
CA ALA A 240 5.29 11.39 23.75
C ALA A 240 4.68 12.22 22.61
N SER A 241 4.47 11.61 21.43
CA SER A 241 3.86 12.30 20.28
C SER A 241 2.39 12.63 20.51
N VAL A 242 1.63 11.73 21.15
CA VAL A 242 0.23 11.99 21.51
C VAL A 242 0.14 13.08 22.58
N GLU A 243 1.02 13.07 23.58
CA GLU A 243 1.10 14.12 24.61
C GLU A 243 1.46 15.48 24.01
N GLU A 244 2.44 15.54 23.10
CA GLU A 244 2.79 16.74 22.34
C GLU A 244 1.58 17.23 21.54
N PHE A 245 0.89 16.32 20.86
CA PHE A 245 -0.27 16.63 20.04
C PHE A 245 -1.40 17.25 20.86
N LEU A 246 -1.82 16.57 21.94
CA LEU A 246 -2.88 17.05 22.83
C LEU A 246 -2.48 18.34 23.55
N GLY A 247 -1.21 18.47 23.95
CA GLY A 247 -0.65 19.68 24.55
C GLY A 247 -0.61 20.88 23.61
N ALA A 248 -0.69 20.69 22.29
CA ALA A 248 -0.86 21.79 21.35
C ALA A 248 -2.25 22.43 21.44
N PHE A 249 -3.26 21.68 21.90
CA PHE A 249 -4.64 22.12 22.07
C PHE A 249 -5.03 22.34 23.53
N GLY A 250 -4.05 22.43 24.44
CA GLY A 250 -4.29 22.66 25.87
C GLY A 250 -4.89 21.45 26.60
N VAL A 251 -4.86 20.27 25.99
CA VAL A 251 -5.36 19.04 26.61
C VAL A 251 -4.20 18.32 27.30
N SER A 252 -4.22 18.35 28.64
CA SER A 252 -3.30 17.59 29.49
C SER A 252 -3.94 16.24 29.86
N CYS A 253 -4.06 15.32 28.91
CA CYS A 253 -4.43 13.94 29.21
C CYS A 253 -3.19 13.19 29.71
N SER A 254 -3.20 12.77 30.98
CA SER A 254 -2.19 11.84 31.49
C SER A 254 -2.66 10.39 31.27
N ASN A 255 -1.94 9.67 30.41
CA ASN A 255 -1.70 8.21 30.49
C ASN A 255 -2.85 7.19 30.39
N SER A 256 -4.01 7.43 29.78
CA SER A 256 -5.02 6.36 29.61
C SER A 256 -5.40 6.07 28.17
N PHE A 257 -4.44 5.62 27.36
CA PHE A 257 -4.75 4.86 26.14
C PHE A 257 -3.91 3.61 26.05
N ASN A 258 -4.55 2.50 25.64
CA ASN A 258 -3.88 1.23 25.47
C ASN A 258 -3.36 1.16 24.04
N LEU A 259 -2.04 1.00 23.92
CA LEU A 259 -1.41 0.68 22.66
C LEU A 259 -1.68 -0.78 22.32
N THR A 260 -2.30 -1.01 21.18
CA THR A 260 -2.43 -2.33 20.59
C THR A 260 -1.24 -2.55 19.66
N LYS A 261 -0.45 -3.58 19.95
CA LYS A 261 0.61 -4.05 19.06
C LYS A 261 0.00 -5.03 18.08
N THR A 262 0.09 -4.71 16.79
CA THR A 262 -0.30 -5.62 15.72
C THR A 262 0.92 -5.90 14.87
N SER A 263 1.25 -7.18 14.71
CA SER A 263 2.22 -7.60 13.70
C SER A 263 1.56 -7.47 12.34
N VAL A 264 1.97 -6.46 11.58
CA VAL A 264 1.51 -6.25 10.21
C VAL A 264 2.55 -6.84 9.28
N THR A 265 2.14 -7.82 8.49
CA THR A 265 3.00 -8.37 7.45
C THR A 265 2.85 -7.52 6.20
N LYS A 266 3.94 -6.95 5.70
CA LYS A 266 3.94 -6.17 4.46
C LYS A 266 4.97 -6.71 3.47
N PRO A 267 4.72 -6.60 2.15
CA PRO A 267 5.70 -6.96 1.16
C PRO A 267 6.79 -5.89 1.06
N VAL A 268 8.02 -6.32 1.26
CA VAL A 268 9.22 -5.49 1.15
C VAL A 268 10.03 -5.99 -0.04
N PRO A 269 10.51 -5.09 -0.93
CA PRO A 269 11.28 -5.50 -2.09
C PRO A 269 12.66 -6.02 -1.66
N VAL A 270 13.13 -7.09 -2.29
CA VAL A 270 14.46 -7.69 -2.03
C VAL A 270 15.60 -6.74 -2.44
N VAL A 271 15.31 -5.80 -3.35
CA VAL A 271 16.21 -4.72 -3.76
C VAL A 271 15.45 -3.41 -3.69
N GLU A 272 16.06 -2.36 -3.13
CA GLU A 272 15.46 -1.02 -3.16
C GLU A 272 15.18 -0.59 -4.61
N PRO A 273 13.95 -0.16 -4.94
CA PRO A 273 13.59 0.23 -6.31
C PRO A 273 14.45 1.36 -6.88
N SER A 274 15.02 2.23 -6.04
CA SER A 274 15.94 3.30 -6.47
C SER A 274 17.30 2.79 -6.97
N LYS A 275 17.67 1.54 -6.66
CA LYS A 275 18.94 0.92 -7.07
C LYS A 275 18.86 0.19 -8.42
N VAL A 276 17.67 0.11 -9.01
CA VAL A 276 17.42 -0.58 -10.29
C VAL A 276 16.48 0.26 -11.16
N ASN A 277 16.76 0.35 -12.46
CA ASN A 277 16.02 1.22 -13.36
C ASN A 277 15.03 0.41 -14.20
N ALA A 278 13.73 0.71 -14.06
CA ALA A 278 12.66 0.03 -14.80
C ALA A 278 12.75 0.24 -16.33
N SER A 279 13.09 1.46 -16.76
CA SER A 279 13.24 1.82 -18.18
C SER A 279 14.36 1.02 -18.84
N GLU A 280 15.55 1.04 -18.23
CA GLU A 280 16.71 0.29 -18.75
C GLU A 280 16.48 -1.22 -18.72
N ALA A 281 15.83 -1.73 -17.68
CA ALA A 281 15.47 -3.13 -17.59
C ALA A 281 14.51 -3.52 -18.72
N MET A 282 13.42 -2.78 -18.92
CA MET A 282 12.45 -3.04 -19.98
C MET A 282 13.09 -3.01 -21.37
N LYS A 283 13.90 -1.98 -21.64
CA LYS A 283 14.65 -1.86 -22.90
C LYS A 283 15.54 -3.07 -23.15
N THR A 284 16.34 -3.47 -22.16
CA THR A 284 17.24 -4.62 -22.25
C THR A 284 16.50 -5.91 -22.60
N GLU A 285 15.35 -6.17 -21.96
CA GLU A 285 14.59 -7.39 -22.22
C GLU A 285 13.92 -7.39 -23.61
N LEU A 286 13.40 -6.25 -24.06
CA LEU A 286 12.82 -6.12 -25.40
C LEU A 286 13.88 -6.32 -26.49
N GLU A 287 15.05 -5.71 -26.33
CA GLU A 287 16.20 -5.88 -27.23
C GLU A 287 16.68 -7.32 -27.28
N TRP A 288 16.73 -8.00 -26.12
CA TRP A 288 17.07 -9.42 -26.07
C TRP A 288 16.04 -10.27 -26.83
N LEU A 289 14.74 -10.03 -26.64
CA LEU A 289 13.68 -10.73 -27.36
C LEU A 289 13.77 -10.56 -28.88
N ILE A 290 14.18 -9.39 -29.35
CA ILE A 290 14.46 -9.14 -30.76
C ILE A 290 15.69 -9.92 -31.22
N SER A 291 16.77 -9.90 -30.44
CA SER A 291 18.02 -10.57 -30.79
C SER A 291 17.87 -12.09 -30.96
N VAL A 292 16.97 -12.71 -30.19
CA VAL A 292 16.66 -14.14 -30.29
C VAL A 292 15.55 -14.45 -31.30
N GLY A 293 15.01 -13.43 -31.97
CA GLY A 293 13.97 -13.56 -32.99
C GLY A 293 12.57 -13.86 -32.44
N ALA A 294 12.35 -13.69 -31.14
CA ALA A 294 11.06 -13.91 -30.49
C ALA A 294 10.11 -12.70 -30.63
N LEU A 295 10.64 -11.51 -30.88
CA LEU A 295 9.88 -10.27 -31.00
C LEU A 295 10.29 -9.50 -32.26
N LYS A 296 9.30 -8.92 -32.94
CA LYS A 296 9.48 -7.90 -33.97
C LYS A 296 8.66 -6.68 -33.58
N ILE A 297 9.35 -5.57 -33.38
CA ILE A 297 8.83 -4.25 -33.01
C ILE A 297 9.81 -3.19 -33.52
N ASP A 298 9.33 -1.98 -33.77
CA ASP A 298 10.17 -0.89 -34.27
C ASP A 298 11.03 -0.30 -33.13
N GLU A 299 12.23 0.18 -33.45
CA GLU A 299 13.17 0.75 -32.46
C GLU A 299 12.57 1.96 -31.73
N GLU A 300 11.81 2.80 -32.44
CA GLU A 300 11.10 3.94 -31.86
C GLU A 300 10.10 3.51 -30.76
N ASP A 301 9.39 2.41 -30.98
CA ASP A 301 8.46 1.87 -29.98
C ASP A 301 9.19 1.36 -28.73
N ILE A 302 10.39 0.79 -28.89
CA ILE A 302 11.19 0.33 -27.74
C ILE A 302 11.58 1.53 -26.88
N GLU A 303 12.06 2.62 -27.50
CA GLU A 303 12.43 3.83 -26.79
C GLU A 303 11.22 4.48 -26.11
N GLU A 304 10.05 4.50 -26.77
CA GLU A 304 8.82 5.00 -26.15
C GLU A 304 8.36 4.16 -24.97
N ILE A 305 8.36 2.83 -25.10
CA ILE A 305 8.01 1.89 -24.02
C ILE A 305 8.97 2.07 -22.84
N ALA A 306 10.29 2.11 -23.11
CA ALA A 306 11.30 2.32 -22.07
C ALA A 306 11.06 3.63 -21.33
N ARG A 307 10.84 4.73 -22.07
CA ARG A 307 10.60 6.07 -21.50
C ARG A 307 9.40 6.13 -20.56
N VAL A 308 8.34 5.35 -20.82
CA VAL A 308 7.14 5.33 -19.96
C VAL A 308 7.16 4.21 -18.91
N SER A 309 8.20 3.37 -18.90
CA SER A 309 8.33 2.25 -17.97
C SER A 309 8.84 2.73 -16.61
N GLU A 310 7.97 2.65 -15.61
CA GLU A 310 8.27 3.00 -14.22
C GLU A 310 7.80 1.88 -13.28
N TRP A 311 8.47 1.71 -12.14
CA TRP A 311 8.00 0.80 -11.10
C TRP A 311 6.61 1.23 -10.62
N GLY A 312 5.66 0.29 -10.60
CA GLY A 312 4.25 0.56 -10.33
C GLY A 312 3.37 0.57 -11.59
N ASN A 313 3.96 0.67 -12.78
CA ASN A 313 3.23 0.53 -14.04
C ASN A 313 3.00 -0.95 -14.36
N ALA A 314 2.30 -1.67 -13.49
CA ALA A 314 2.03 -3.09 -13.62
C ALA A 314 0.64 -3.48 -13.12
N GLY A 315 0.20 -4.69 -13.47
CA GLY A 315 -1.11 -5.20 -13.10
C GLY A 315 -2.26 -4.51 -13.84
N TRP A 316 -3.49 -4.85 -13.46
CA TRP A 316 -4.71 -4.53 -14.22
C TRP A 316 -4.96 -3.05 -14.47
N ASN A 317 -4.55 -2.19 -13.54
CA ASN A 317 -4.88 -0.77 -13.59
C ASN A 317 -3.79 0.07 -14.26
N SER A 318 -2.54 -0.37 -14.26
CA SER A 318 -1.39 0.51 -14.52
C SER A 318 -0.38 -0.04 -15.52
N HIS A 319 -0.57 -1.25 -16.06
CA HIS A 319 0.31 -1.76 -17.12
C HIS A 319 0.38 -0.79 -18.29
N VAL A 320 1.54 -0.73 -18.93
CA VAL A 320 1.77 0.07 -20.13
C VAL A 320 1.21 -0.69 -21.34
N GLY A 321 0.57 0.03 -22.25
CA GLY A 321 0.15 -0.52 -23.52
C GLY A 321 -0.12 0.57 -24.55
N TRP A 322 -0.41 0.17 -25.78
CA TRP A 322 -0.79 1.06 -26.86
C TRP A 322 -2.26 1.42 -26.74
N TYR A 323 -2.54 2.58 -26.13
CA TYR A 323 -3.91 3.00 -25.83
C TYR A 323 -4.24 4.37 -26.43
N GLU A 324 -5.53 4.58 -26.65
CA GLU A 324 -6.06 5.89 -27.00
C GLU A 324 -5.92 6.85 -25.81
N THR A 325 -5.27 7.98 -26.04
CA THR A 325 -5.10 9.07 -25.08
C THR A 325 -6.38 9.90 -25.00
N LYS A 326 -6.46 10.76 -23.98
CA LYS A 326 -7.57 11.71 -23.81
C LYS A 326 -7.75 12.69 -24.98
N ASN A 327 -6.74 12.84 -25.82
CA ASN A 327 -6.76 13.70 -26.99
C ASN A 327 -7.14 12.96 -28.29
N GLY A 328 -7.50 11.67 -28.21
CA GLY A 328 -7.90 10.85 -29.37
C GLY A 328 -6.73 10.32 -30.22
N THR A 329 -5.48 10.53 -29.79
CA THR A 329 -4.29 9.92 -30.42
C THR A 329 -3.92 8.62 -29.69
N TYR A 330 -3.20 7.71 -30.33
CA TYR A 330 -2.66 6.52 -29.67
C TYR A 330 -1.21 6.69 -29.28
N SER A 331 -0.82 6.19 -28.11
CA SER A 331 0.55 6.22 -27.60
C SER A 331 0.78 5.09 -26.60
N TRP A 332 2.05 4.74 -26.35
CA TRP A 332 2.42 3.90 -25.22
C TRP A 332 2.20 4.66 -23.91
N ILE A 333 1.20 4.25 -23.13
CA ILE A 333 0.85 4.90 -21.86
C ILE A 333 0.40 3.85 -20.84
N PRO A 334 0.52 4.14 -19.53
CA PRO A 334 -0.18 3.40 -18.48
C PRO A 334 -1.69 3.36 -18.74
N TYR A 335 -2.31 2.21 -18.48
CA TYR A 335 -3.72 1.96 -18.77
C TYR A 335 -4.66 2.97 -18.09
N ASP A 336 -4.40 3.34 -16.82
CA ASP A 336 -5.16 4.35 -16.06
C ASP A 336 -5.17 5.75 -16.69
N LYS A 337 -4.21 6.06 -17.58
CA LYS A 337 -4.13 7.33 -18.31
C LYS A 337 -4.85 7.31 -19.65
N SER A 338 -5.34 6.15 -20.09
CA SER A 338 -6.11 6.01 -21.34
C SER A 338 -7.43 6.78 -21.32
N LEU A 339 -8.09 6.87 -22.48
CA LEU A 339 -9.34 7.62 -22.65
C LEU A 339 -10.46 7.10 -21.74
N ASN A 340 -10.60 5.78 -21.60
CA ASN A 340 -11.70 5.13 -20.86
C ASN A 340 -11.26 3.86 -20.11
N PRO A 341 -10.40 3.97 -19.07
CA PRO A 341 -9.93 2.81 -18.33
C PRO A 341 -11.02 2.19 -17.46
N LYS A 342 -11.07 0.86 -17.41
CA LYS A 342 -11.93 0.09 -16.52
C LYS A 342 -11.12 -0.39 -15.32
N LEU A 343 -11.06 0.45 -14.29
CA LEU A 343 -10.23 0.18 -13.11
C LEU A 343 -10.89 -0.81 -12.15
N VAL A 344 -10.14 -1.81 -11.74
CA VAL A 344 -10.52 -2.76 -10.69
C VAL A 344 -10.24 -2.18 -9.30
N LYS A 345 -10.99 -2.62 -8.30
CA LYS A 345 -10.87 -2.17 -6.90
C LYS A 345 -10.57 -3.30 -5.91
N CYS A 346 -10.40 -4.53 -6.38
CA CYS A 346 -10.08 -5.64 -5.51
C CYS A 346 -8.58 -5.78 -5.31
N PHE A 347 -8.18 -6.33 -4.18
CA PHE A 347 -6.80 -6.56 -3.79
C PHE A 347 -6.59 -8.04 -3.48
N THR A 348 -5.43 -8.58 -3.84
CA THR A 348 -5.01 -9.94 -3.50
C THR A 348 -3.72 -9.90 -2.68
N ASN A 349 -3.61 -10.79 -1.69
CA ASN A 349 -2.38 -11.00 -0.93
C ASN A 349 -1.52 -12.12 -1.52
N VAL A 350 -1.93 -12.69 -2.66
CA VAL A 350 -1.17 -13.74 -3.32
C VAL A 350 -0.07 -13.08 -4.15
N ILE A 351 1.17 -13.47 -3.87
CA ILE A 351 2.34 -13.04 -4.63
C ILE A 351 3.03 -14.31 -5.13
N PRO A 352 3.14 -14.50 -6.45
CA PRO A 352 3.83 -15.66 -7.00
C PRO A 352 5.32 -15.66 -6.60
N GLU A 353 5.79 -16.79 -6.07
CA GLU A 353 7.21 -17.04 -5.82
C GLU A 353 7.76 -18.02 -6.86
N TYR A 354 8.83 -17.61 -7.55
CA TYR A 354 9.46 -18.44 -8.59
C TYR A 354 10.82 -18.95 -8.13
N LYS A 355 11.00 -20.29 -8.18
CA LYS A 355 12.29 -20.94 -7.94
C LYS A 355 13.09 -21.00 -9.24
N LEU A 356 13.78 -19.91 -9.56
CA LEU A 356 14.48 -19.77 -10.84
C LEU A 356 15.87 -20.45 -10.86
N PRO A 357 16.24 -21.19 -11.93
CA PRO A 357 17.58 -21.77 -12.12
C PRO A 357 18.67 -20.70 -12.18
N ASN A 358 19.85 -20.97 -11.60
CA ASN A 358 20.97 -20.02 -11.60
C ASN A 358 21.41 -19.63 -13.03
N GLY A 359 21.71 -18.35 -13.21
CA GLY A 359 22.08 -17.77 -14.52
C GLY A 359 20.95 -16.96 -15.14
N THR A 360 21.28 -16.22 -16.19
CA THR A 360 20.31 -15.53 -17.06
C THR A 360 19.81 -16.48 -18.15
N ALA A 361 18.64 -16.21 -18.70
CA ALA A 361 18.13 -16.98 -19.84
C ALA A 361 19.07 -16.86 -21.05
N TYR A 362 19.08 -17.89 -21.89
CA TYR A 362 19.70 -17.81 -23.21
C TYR A 362 19.09 -18.84 -24.13
N VAL A 363 19.15 -18.58 -25.44
CA VAL A 363 18.73 -19.50 -26.49
C VAL A 363 19.98 -20.08 -27.14
N GLY A 364 20.14 -21.40 -27.10
CA GLY A 364 21.32 -22.05 -27.65
C GLY A 364 21.29 -23.58 -27.57
N PRO A 365 22.22 -24.28 -28.25
CA PRO A 365 22.26 -25.73 -28.21
C PRO A 365 22.39 -26.22 -26.77
N THR A 366 21.59 -27.23 -26.40
CA THR A 366 21.69 -27.89 -25.10
C THR A 366 23.12 -28.36 -24.92
N MET A 367 23.87 -27.79 -23.98
CA MET A 367 25.18 -28.31 -23.64
C MET A 367 24.97 -29.69 -23.03
N THR A 368 25.22 -30.73 -23.84
CA THR A 368 25.29 -32.09 -23.36
C THR A 368 26.36 -32.11 -22.27
N LYS A 369 25.93 -32.44 -21.04
CA LYS A 369 26.81 -32.77 -19.92
C LYS A 369 27.96 -33.64 -20.45
N PRO A 370 29.25 -33.34 -20.16
CA PRO A 370 30.32 -34.22 -20.58
C PRO A 370 30.08 -35.59 -19.94
N SER A 371 29.97 -36.61 -20.79
CA SER A 371 30.05 -38.01 -20.36
C SER A 371 31.43 -38.22 -19.73
N PRO A 372 31.55 -38.96 -18.62
CA PRO A 372 32.84 -39.16 -17.96
C PRO A 372 33.73 -40.00 -18.89
N SER A 373 34.63 -39.35 -19.62
CA SER A 373 35.69 -40.04 -20.33
C SER A 373 36.69 -40.56 -19.30
N SER A 374 36.69 -41.87 -19.18
CA SER A 374 37.77 -42.66 -18.61
C SER A 374 39.11 -42.19 -19.16
N SER A 375 39.91 -41.55 -18.31
CA SER A 375 41.34 -41.38 -18.52
C SER A 375 42.05 -42.23 -17.48
N SER A 376 42.40 -43.42 -17.93
CA SER A 376 43.37 -44.31 -17.33
C SER A 376 44.71 -43.57 -17.24
N ALA A 377 45.21 -43.37 -16.02
CA ALA A 377 46.60 -43.00 -15.78
C ALA A 377 47.22 -44.02 -14.83
N THR A 378 48.14 -44.80 -15.38
CA THR A 378 48.90 -45.85 -14.70
C THR A 378 50.09 -45.22 -13.96
N SER A 379 50.15 -45.51 -12.66
CA SER A 379 51.32 -45.85 -11.81
C SER A 379 52.61 -45.01 -11.83
N GLY A 380 53.05 -44.62 -10.62
CA GLY A 380 54.41 -44.17 -10.31
C GLY A 380 54.60 -43.89 -8.81
N ASP A 381 54.98 -44.93 -8.08
CA ASP A 381 55.17 -45.12 -6.64
C ASP A 381 56.21 -44.22 -5.93
N SER A 382 55.98 -43.82 -4.66
CA SER A 382 56.80 -44.20 -3.49
C SER A 382 56.74 -43.26 -2.26
N SER A 383 56.48 -43.91 -1.11
CA SER A 383 56.95 -43.64 0.27
C SER A 383 56.32 -42.53 1.14
N GLY A 384 55.89 -42.93 2.34
CA GLY A 384 55.74 -42.05 3.52
C GLY A 384 54.57 -42.36 4.44
N GLU A 385 54.83 -43.08 5.54
CA GLU A 385 53.93 -43.48 6.63
C GLU A 385 53.10 -42.34 7.28
N SER A 386 51.85 -42.62 7.66
CA SER A 386 51.48 -42.90 9.08
C SER A 386 49.96 -42.99 9.27
N ILE A 387 49.59 -43.94 10.12
CA ILE A 387 48.25 -44.43 10.46
C ILE A 387 47.74 -43.71 11.73
N CYS A 388 46.44 -43.44 11.82
CA CYS A 388 45.60 -43.87 12.95
C CYS A 388 44.11 -43.54 12.70
N GLY A 389 43.30 -44.60 12.58
CA GLY A 389 41.83 -44.56 12.61
C GLY A 389 41.29 -44.50 14.05
N PRO A 390 40.11 -45.09 14.38
CA PRO A 390 39.50 -46.23 13.71
C PRO A 390 38.08 -45.98 13.18
N ALA A 391 37.81 -46.62 12.05
CA ALA A 391 36.48 -47.07 11.68
C ALA A 391 36.12 -48.33 12.47
N LEU A 392 34.83 -48.49 12.80
CA LEU A 392 34.24 -49.79 13.11
C LEU A 392 33.21 -50.13 12.04
N ILE A 393 33.27 -51.39 11.62
CA ILE A 393 32.71 -52.00 10.42
C ILE A 393 31.47 -52.83 10.81
N VAL A 394 30.67 -53.17 9.79
CA VAL A 394 29.78 -54.37 9.65
C VAL A 394 28.36 -54.18 10.19
N GLY A 395 27.26 -54.56 9.51
CA GLY A 395 27.05 -55.32 8.28
C GLY A 395 25.59 -55.14 7.82
N LEU A 396 25.32 -55.14 6.51
CA LEU A 396 24.90 -56.30 5.70
C LEU A 396 23.62 -57.04 6.20
N SER A 397 22.55 -56.81 5.42
CA SER A 397 21.58 -57.78 4.87
C SER A 397 20.56 -58.49 5.78
N LEU A 398 19.27 -58.35 5.43
CA LEU A 398 18.31 -59.39 5.02
C LEU A 398 16.88 -58.88 5.28
N VAL A 399 16.10 -58.63 4.23
CA VAL A 399 15.06 -59.53 3.68
C VAL A 399 13.84 -59.69 4.59
N ALA A 400 12.81 -58.94 4.21
CA ALA A 400 11.46 -59.40 3.89
C ALA A 400 10.45 -59.80 4.98
N LEU A 401 9.20 -59.54 4.55
CA LEU A 401 7.93 -60.16 4.92
C LEU A 401 7.23 -59.73 6.23
N LEU A 402 6.09 -59.07 6.00
CA LEU A 402 4.75 -59.50 6.45
C LEU A 402 4.52 -59.72 7.95
N TRP A 403 3.71 -58.87 8.57
CA TRP A 403 2.28 -59.13 8.86
C TRP A 403 1.77 -58.28 10.03
N ARG A 404 0.59 -57.68 9.80
CA ARG A 404 -0.51 -57.44 10.74
C ARG A 404 -0.17 -57.04 12.19
N ARG A 405 -0.52 -55.79 12.52
CA ARG A 405 -1.66 -55.55 13.42
C ARG A 405 -2.33 -54.23 13.11
#